data_AF-A0A7X5INN9-F1
#
_entry.id   AF-A0A7X5INN9-F1
#
_cell.length_a   1.000
_cell.length_b   1.000
_cell.length_c   1.000
_cell.angle_alpha   90.00
_cell.angle_beta   90.00
_cell.angle_gamma   90.00
#
_symmetry.space_group_name_H-M   'P 1'
#
loop_
_entity.id
_entity.type
_entity.pdbx_description
1 polymer ?
#
loop_
_entity_poly.entity_id
_entity_poly.type
_entity_poly.pdbx_seq_one_letter_code
_entity_poly.pdbx_strand_id
1 'polypeptide(L)' 'MIGVDALIKLCQYSMGSEIYFPMAETILRKTRNRMMIQEYTGYNIKELSKKYGLTIKQVQNIIKSPARDLDISDANKMG' A
#
# COMPACT_ATOMS: atom_id res chain seq x y z
N MET A 1 -14.86 -13.86 9.69
CA MET A 1 -16.00 -12.92 9.65
C MET A 1 -15.60 -11.67 10.41
N ILE A 2 -15.89 -10.46 9.93
CA ILE A 2 -15.63 -9.25 10.73
C ILE A 2 -16.69 -9.13 11.83
N GLY A 3 -16.30 -8.64 13.01
CA GLY A 3 -17.23 -8.39 14.12
C GLY A 3 -18.02 -7.09 13.96
N VAL A 4 -19.10 -6.95 14.74
CA VAL A 4 -20.00 -5.79 14.70
C VAL A 4 -19.25 -4.48 15.00
N ASP A 5 -18.29 -4.48 15.92
CA ASP A 5 -17.52 -3.27 16.27
C ASP A 5 -16.72 -2.69 15.10
N ALA A 6 -16.13 -3.57 14.27
CA ALA A 6 -15.39 -3.16 13.09
C ALA A 6 -16.34 -2.58 12.03
N LEU A 7 -17.54 -3.15 11.90
CA LEU A 7 -18.58 -2.64 11.01
C LEU A 7 -19.07 -1.25 11.44
N ILE A 8 -19.33 -1.04 12.75
CA ILE A 8 -19.75 0.27 13.28
C ILE A 8 -18.72 1.35 12.95
N LYS A 9 -17.42 1.06 13.11
CA LYS A 9 -16.34 2.01 12.75
C LYS A 9 -16.36 2.36 11.26
N LEU A 10 -16.63 1.39 10.39
CA LEU A 10 -16.75 1.65 8.95
C LEU A 10 -17.97 2.52 8.62
N CYS A 11 -19.12 2.27 9.26
CA CYS A 11 -20.33 3.09 9.09
C CYS A 11 -20.12 4.54 9.59
N GLN A 12 -19.42 4.71 10.71
CA GLN A 12 -19.03 6.04 11.19
C GLN A 12 -18.09 6.72 10.20
N TYR A 13 -17.09 6.00 9.69
CA TYR A 13 -16.16 6.56 8.70
C TYR A 13 -16.87 6.97 7.40
N SER A 14 -17.86 6.19 6.93
CA SER A 14 -18.56 6.47 5.69
C SER A 14 -19.55 7.63 5.78
N MET A 15 -20.01 7.98 6.98
CA MET A 15 -21.07 9.00 7.19
C MET A 15 -22.29 8.80 6.28
N GLY A 16 -22.61 7.53 5.95
CA GLY A 16 -23.71 7.16 5.05
C GLY A 16 -23.39 7.25 3.55
N SER A 17 -22.17 7.63 3.18
CA SER A 17 -21.70 7.62 1.78
C SER A 17 -21.34 6.21 1.30
N GLU A 18 -21.43 6.00 -0.01
CA GLU A 18 -20.98 4.75 -0.64
C GLU A 18 -19.45 4.63 -0.57
N ILE A 19 -18.96 3.51 -0.05
CA ILE A 19 -17.53 3.18 0.00
C ILE A 19 -17.24 2.01 -0.93
N TYR A 20 -16.33 2.25 -1.87
CA TYR A 20 -15.75 1.18 -2.66
C TYR A 20 -14.69 0.41 -1.85
N PHE A 21 -14.88 -0.89 -1.69
CA PHE A 21 -13.85 -1.79 -1.18
C PHE A 21 -13.15 -2.48 -2.35
N PRO A 22 -11.85 -2.20 -2.59
CA PRO A 22 -11.09 -2.94 -3.59
C PRO A 22 -10.91 -4.39 -3.16
N MET A 23 -10.59 -5.25 -4.13
CA MET A 23 -10.20 -6.63 -3.85
C MET A 23 -9.03 -6.67 -2.84
N ALA A 24 -9.05 -7.65 -1.94
CA ALA A 24 -8.03 -7.81 -0.91
C ALA A 24 -6.60 -7.87 -1.51
N GLU A 25 -6.45 -8.54 -2.65
CA GLU A 25 -5.17 -8.60 -3.38
C GLU A 25 -4.65 -7.20 -3.76
N THR A 26 -5.53 -6.30 -4.20
CA THR A 26 -5.18 -4.92 -4.54
C THR A 26 -4.68 -4.16 -3.31
N ILE A 27 -5.33 -4.34 -2.15
CA ILE A 27 -4.92 -3.72 -0.88
C ILE A 27 -3.54 -4.24 -0.45
N LEU A 28 -3.36 -5.57 -0.49
CA LEU A 28 -2.10 -6.23 -0.11
C LEU A 28 -0.96 -5.79 -1.02
N ARG A 29 -1.19 -5.71 -2.33
CA ARG A 29 -0.20 -5.26 -3.32
C ARG A 29 0.25 -3.83 -3.06
N LYS A 30 -0.69 -2.89 -2.85
CA LYS A 30 -0.38 -1.50 -2.54
C LYS A 30 0.39 -1.37 -1.22
N THR A 31 -0.08 -2.08 -0.19
CA THR A 31 0.56 -2.07 1.14
C THR A 31 2.01 -2.57 1.06
N ARG A 32 2.24 -3.71 0.39
CA ARG A 32 3.58 -4.24 0.12
C ARG A 32 4.46 -3.21 -0.60
N ASN A 33 3.94 -2.57 -1.65
CA ASN A 33 4.69 -1.59 -2.43
C ASN A 33 5.08 -0.37 -1.57
N ARG A 34 4.19 0.13 -0.72
CA ARG A 34 4.49 1.22 0.22
C ARG A 34 5.59 0.84 1.21
N MET A 35 5.50 -0.34 1.84
CA MET A 35 6.54 -0.83 2.75
C MET A 35 7.90 -0.94 2.05
N MET A 36 7.92 -1.48 0.82
CA MET A 36 9.13 -1.58 0.02
C MET A 36 9.75 -0.22 -0.32
N ILE A 37 8.93 0.79 -0.64
CA ILE A 37 9.39 2.16 -0.91
C ILE A 37 10.00 2.79 0.35
N GLN A 38 9.36 2.60 1.51
CA GLN A 38 9.85 3.11 2.79
C GLN A 38 11.17 2.47 3.23
N GLU A 39 11.39 1.20 2.89
CA GLU A 39 12.61 0.45 3.20
C GLU A 39 13.73 0.64 2.17
N TYR A 40 13.49 1.37 1.08
CA TYR A 40 14.48 1.56 0.02
C TYR A 40 15.59 2.52 0.45
N THR A 41 16.83 2.04 0.44
CA THR A 41 18.02 2.80 0.88
C THR A 41 18.79 3.47 -0.26
N GLY A 42 18.34 3.28 -1.51
CA GLY A 42 19.06 3.74 -2.71
C GLY A 42 19.91 2.66 -3.39
N TYR A 43 20.27 1.59 -2.69
CA TYR A 43 21.16 0.53 -3.21
C TYR A 43 20.73 -0.90 -2.86
N ASN A 44 19.69 -1.09 -2.04
CA ASN A 44 19.23 -2.41 -1.55
C ASN A 44 18.22 -3.14 -2.47
N ILE A 45 18.23 -2.91 -3.79
CA ILE A 45 17.22 -3.48 -4.71
C ILE A 45 17.18 -5.03 -4.67
N LYS A 46 18.35 -5.68 -4.60
CA LYS A 46 18.43 -7.15 -4.56
C LYS A 46 17.84 -7.72 -3.27
N GLU A 47 18.04 -7.03 -2.15
CA GLU A 47 17.52 -7.42 -0.84
C GLU A 47 16.00 -7.27 -0.79
N LEU A 48 15.47 -6.15 -1.29
CA LEU A 48 14.02 -5.94 -1.43
C LEU A 48 13.38 -6.98 -2.35
N SER A 49 14.02 -7.31 -3.47
CA SER A 49 13.57 -8.37 -4.40
C SER A 49 13.40 -9.71 -3.68
N LYS A 50 14.40 -10.12 -2.88
CA LYS A 50 14.34 -11.35 -2.10
C LYS A 50 13.29 -11.29 -0.98
N LYS A 51 13.23 -10.18 -0.24
CA LYS A 51 12.30 -9.98 0.88
C LYS A 51 10.83 -10.04 0.44
N TYR A 52 10.50 -9.41 -0.69
CA TYR A 52 9.13 -9.30 -1.18
C TYR A 52 8.76 -10.33 -2.25
N GLY A 53 9.67 -11.24 -2.61
CA GLY A 53 9.45 -12.27 -3.62
C GLY A 53 9.17 -11.70 -5.01
N LEU A 54 9.82 -10.59 -5.35
CA LEU A 54 9.64 -9.89 -6.62
C LEU A 54 10.89 -9.96 -7.48
N THR A 55 10.73 -9.84 -8.79
CA THR A 55 11.89 -9.65 -9.67
C THR A 55 12.53 -8.28 -9.43
N ILE A 56 13.84 -8.18 -9.67
CA ILE A 56 14.58 -6.90 -9.61
C ILE A 56 13.90 -5.82 -10.46
N LYS A 57 13.37 -6.19 -11.63
CA LYS A 57 12.68 -5.24 -12.53
C LYS A 57 11.38 -4.72 -11.94
N GLN A 58 10.60 -5.57 -11.26
CA GLN A 58 9.37 -5.15 -10.58
C GLN A 58 9.70 -4.17 -9.44
N VAL A 59 10.71 -4.48 -8.62
CA VAL A 59 11.18 -3.58 -7.55
C VAL A 59 11.61 -2.23 -8.12
N GLN A 60 12.42 -2.22 -9.18
CA GLN A 60 12.82 -0.98 -9.86
C GLN A 60 11.63 -0.19 -10.39
N ASN A 61 10.64 -0.85 -10.99
CA ASN A 61 9.47 -0.17 -11.55
C ASN A 61 8.59 0.46 -10.44
N ILE A 62 8.49 -0.19 -9.28
CA ILE A 62 7.77 0.32 -8.11
C ILE A 62 8.49 1.55 -7.57
N ILE A 63 9.81 1.46 -7.36
CA ILE A 63 10.63 2.58 -6.85
C ILE A 63 10.62 3.78 -7.81
N LYS A 64 10.62 3.55 -9.13
CA LYS A 64 10.60 4.63 -10.15
C LYS A 64 9.27 5.35 -10.27
N SER A 65 8.18 4.79 -9.75
CA SER A 65 6.85 5.40 -9.88
C SER A 65 6.02 5.20 -8.60
N PRO A 66 6.49 5.72 -7.47
CA PRO A 66 5.85 5.50 -6.17
C PRO A 66 4.45 6.13 -6.12
N ALA A 67 4.21 7.19 -6.88
CA ALA A 67 2.91 7.87 -6.96
C ALA A 67 1.71 6.97 -7.34
N ARG A 68 1.95 5.81 -7.96
CA ARG A 68 0.89 4.84 -8.30
C ARG A 68 0.41 4.00 -7.11
N ASP A 69 1.22 3.91 -6.06
CA ASP A 69 1.00 3.02 -4.92
C ASP A 69 0.94 3.77 -3.56
N LEU A 70 1.28 5.06 -3.55
CA LEU A 70 1.06 5.97 -2.41
C LEU A 70 -0.42 6.39 -2.35
N ASP A 71 -1.03 6.35 -1.17
CA ASP A 71 -2.38 6.89 -0.95
C ASP A 71 -2.31 8.41 -0.66
N ILE A 72 -3.43 9.14 -0.85
CA ILE A 72 -3.53 10.59 -0.59
C ILE A 72 -3.12 10.95 0.85
N SER A 73 -3.36 10.04 1.80
CA SER A 73 -2.92 10.18 3.19
C SER A 73 -1.40 10.12 3.38
N ASP A 74 -0.67 9.48 2.45
CA ASP A 74 0.79 9.35 2.49
C ASP A 74 1.50 10.56 1.86
N ALA A 75 0.84 11.25 0.91
CA ALA A 75 1.38 12.42 0.23
C ALA A 75 1.62 13.62 1.18
N ASN A 76 0.83 13.75 2.24
CA ASN A 76 0.95 14.83 3.24
C ASN A 76 2.11 14.64 4.24
N LYS A 77 2.85 13.53 4.18
CA LYS A 77 4.02 13.27 5.05
C LYS A 77 5.38 13.53 4.39
N MET A 78 5.39 13.91 3.11
CA MET A 78 6.61 14.16 2.33
C MET A 78 6.85 15.65 2.05
N GLY A 79 6.11 16.54 2.73
CA GLY A 79 6.27 18.00 2.70
C GLY A 79 6.79 18.53 4.03
#